data_AF-F2L6J9-F1
#
_entry.id   AF-F2L6J9-F1
#
_cell.length_a   1.000
_cell.length_b   1.000
_cell.length_c   1.000
_cell.angle_alpha   90.00
_cell.angle_beta   90.00
_cell.angle_gamma   90.00
#
_symmetry.space_group_name_H-M   'P 1'
#
loop_
_entity.id
_entity.type
_entity.pdbx_description
1 polymer ?
#
loop_
_entity_poly.entity_id
_entity_poly.type
_entity_poly.pdbx_seq_one_letter_code
_entity_poly.pdbx_strand_id
1 'polypeptide(L)'
;MSAVEFSVSVVDLPAAEATPLAVAFDEHELVCGDDPGRGRVGIYLGATYTSTWGGYGAVADEHLPGLLRAVAPGATWLAWDDPHEGYLGSAALYAPDLGLWTGECDSSGAVYVLADALPRPEVVLADPAAVVTGTGLAWRDRVSECRSRIAADPSLGFVPTGRPVWAEWNRPTGLIYIDDPVEGTQVVHAPPGPALGAIGEPIARSAAAALGQAGWQLMPTALSGAPWSPAGHVTHLAQVYRPAPQAAPAAT
;
A
#
# COMPACT_ATOMS: atom_id res chain seq x y z
N MET A 1 -21.20 19.35 5.54
CA MET A 1 -20.67 17.98 5.61
C MET A 1 -19.27 18.04 5.03
N SER A 2 -18.28 17.46 5.71
CA SER A 2 -16.95 17.31 5.11
C SER A 2 -17.11 16.42 3.88
N ALA A 3 -16.57 16.83 2.73
CA ALA A 3 -16.63 16.02 1.51
C ALA A 3 -15.53 14.95 1.61
N VAL A 4 -15.74 13.95 2.48
CA VAL A 4 -14.93 12.74 2.41
C VAL A 4 -15.26 12.09 1.07
N GLU A 5 -14.24 11.90 0.24
CA GLU A 5 -14.42 11.29 -1.09
C GLU A 5 -14.20 9.79 -0.96
N PHE A 6 -13.16 9.37 -0.24
CA PHE A 6 -12.88 7.97 0.05
C PHE A 6 -12.16 7.79 1.39
N SER A 7 -12.19 6.56 1.87
CA SER A 7 -11.60 6.13 3.13
C SER A 7 -10.86 4.81 2.98
N VAL A 8 -9.84 4.60 3.81
CA VAL A 8 -9.05 3.37 3.88
C VAL A 8 -8.85 2.97 5.34
N SER A 9 -9.02 1.69 5.64
CA SER A 9 -8.66 1.10 6.93
C SER A 9 -7.73 -0.09 6.70
N VAL A 10 -6.53 -0.01 7.25
CA VAL A 10 -5.51 -1.08 7.19
C VAL A 10 -5.59 -1.85 8.50
N VAL A 11 -5.73 -3.17 8.45
CA VAL A 11 -5.93 -4.01 9.64
C VAL A 11 -4.84 -5.07 9.83
N ASP A 12 -4.00 -5.27 8.82
CA ASP A 12 -2.76 -6.02 8.93
C ASP A 12 -1.75 -5.44 7.93
N LEU A 13 -0.49 -5.32 8.31
CA LEU A 13 0.53 -4.64 7.51
C LEU A 13 1.93 -5.16 7.82
N PRO A 14 2.61 -5.81 6.86
CA PRO A 14 4.01 -6.14 7.00
C PRO A 14 4.86 -4.88 7.21
N ALA A 15 5.78 -4.91 8.17
CA ALA A 15 6.64 -3.76 8.50
C ALA A 15 7.46 -3.24 7.31
N ALA A 16 7.81 -4.11 6.36
CA ALA A 16 8.52 -3.74 5.14
C ALA A 16 7.66 -2.91 4.17
N GLU A 17 6.34 -3.02 4.24
CA GLU A 17 5.38 -2.36 3.34
C GLU A 17 4.81 -1.06 3.94
N ALA A 18 5.10 -0.79 5.22
CA ALA A 18 4.57 0.38 5.90
C ALA A 18 5.03 1.70 5.28
N THR A 19 6.33 1.84 4.99
CA THR A 19 6.86 3.08 4.39
C THR A 19 6.28 3.35 3.00
N PRO A 20 6.26 2.38 2.04
CA PRO A 20 5.57 2.58 0.76
C PRO A 20 4.12 3.00 0.91
N LEU A 21 3.38 2.35 1.83
CA LEU A 21 1.98 2.64 2.05
C LEU A 21 1.76 4.05 2.63
N ALA A 22 2.61 4.46 3.57
CA ALA A 22 2.56 5.79 4.16
C ALA A 22 2.83 6.89 3.13
N VAL A 23 3.78 6.68 2.21
CA VAL A 23 4.01 7.61 1.09
C VAL A 23 2.78 7.69 0.20
N ALA A 24 2.17 6.56 -0.15
CA ALA A 24 0.94 6.55 -0.92
C ALA A 24 -0.20 7.29 -0.20
N PHE A 25 -0.30 7.16 1.13
CA PHE A 25 -1.27 7.90 1.93
C PHE A 25 -1.01 9.40 1.91
N ASP A 26 0.25 9.83 2.07
CA ASP A 26 0.65 11.24 1.99
C ASP A 26 0.34 11.83 0.60
N GLU A 27 0.63 11.11 -0.48
CA GLU A 27 0.35 11.53 -1.87
C GLU A 27 -1.15 11.68 -2.17
N HIS A 28 -2.00 10.94 -1.46
CA HIS A 28 -3.46 10.96 -1.59
C HIS A 28 -4.15 11.74 -0.48
N GLU A 29 -3.39 12.49 0.33
CA GLU A 29 -3.88 13.27 1.47
C GLU A 29 -4.78 12.46 2.44
N LEU A 30 -4.47 11.18 2.62
CA LEU A 30 -5.18 10.28 3.54
C LEU A 30 -4.80 10.60 4.99
N VAL A 31 -5.71 11.23 5.72
CA VAL A 31 -5.49 11.64 7.11
C VAL A 31 -6.16 10.67 8.07
N CYS A 32 -5.43 10.20 9.08
CA CYS A 32 -5.97 9.36 10.14
C CYS A 32 -7.00 10.15 10.97
N GLY A 33 -8.28 9.78 10.89
CA GLY A 33 -9.36 10.44 11.65
C GLY A 33 -9.28 10.19 13.16
N ASP A 34 -8.65 9.08 13.55
CA ASP A 34 -8.59 8.58 14.92
C ASP A 34 -7.21 8.80 15.59
N ASP A 35 -6.35 9.72 15.08
CA ASP A 35 -4.96 9.92 15.54
C ASP A 35 -4.84 9.89 17.09
N PRO A 36 -4.36 8.78 17.68
CA PRO A 36 -4.36 8.59 19.13
C PRO A 36 -3.21 9.34 19.82
N GLY A 37 -2.39 10.12 19.11
CA GLY A 37 -1.34 10.92 19.72
C GLY A 37 -0.31 11.44 18.74
N ARG A 38 -0.44 12.72 18.41
CA ARG A 38 0.46 13.53 17.58
C ARG A 38 1.94 13.33 17.93
N GLY A 39 2.69 12.67 17.05
CA GLY A 39 4.15 12.70 17.06
C GLY A 39 4.86 11.42 16.61
N ARG A 40 4.15 10.29 16.46
CA ARG A 40 4.73 9.07 15.88
C ARG A 40 4.44 9.01 14.38
N VAL A 41 5.49 8.76 13.60
CA VAL A 41 5.37 8.57 12.15
C VAL A 41 5.15 7.08 11.89
N GLY A 42 3.98 6.72 11.36
CA GLY A 42 3.61 5.33 11.13
C GLY A 42 2.16 5.16 10.71
N ILE A 43 1.76 3.90 10.48
CA ILE A 43 0.39 3.49 10.18
C ILE A 43 -0.23 2.88 11.44
N TYR A 44 -1.31 3.50 11.92
CA TYR A 44 -2.20 2.94 12.93
C TYR A 44 -3.14 1.89 12.31
N LEU A 45 -3.04 0.64 12.77
CA LEU A 45 -3.89 -0.45 12.29
C LEU A 45 -5.27 -0.39 12.94
N GLY A 46 -6.31 -0.62 12.14
CA GLY A 46 -7.71 -0.53 12.54
C GLY A 46 -8.28 0.89 12.51
N ALA A 47 -7.44 1.91 12.43
CA ALA A 47 -7.87 3.29 12.24
C ALA A 47 -8.45 3.50 10.83
N THR A 48 -9.26 4.55 10.69
CA THR A 48 -9.77 5.00 9.38
C THR A 48 -9.01 6.23 8.92
N TYR A 49 -8.46 6.15 7.71
CA TYR A 49 -7.84 7.26 7.00
C TYR A 49 -8.84 7.78 5.99
N THR A 50 -9.07 9.09 5.98
CA THR A 50 -10.06 9.73 5.09
C THR A 50 -9.34 10.74 4.21
N SER A 51 -9.74 10.82 2.95
CA SER A 51 -9.27 11.84 2.01
C SER A 51 -10.44 12.63 1.44
N THR A 52 -10.16 13.89 1.13
CA THR A 52 -11.03 14.77 0.35
C THR A 52 -10.45 15.02 -1.06
N TRP A 53 -9.46 14.22 -1.46
CA TRP A 53 -8.62 14.44 -2.63
C TRP A 53 -8.38 13.12 -3.39
N GLY A 54 -9.29 12.81 -4.31
CA GLY A 54 -9.17 11.69 -5.26
C GLY A 54 -10.32 11.57 -6.25
N GLY A 55 -11.36 12.39 -6.12
CA GLY A 55 -12.58 12.32 -6.90
C GLY A 55 -13.47 11.16 -6.44
N TYR A 56 -14.79 11.35 -6.56
CA TYR A 56 -15.74 10.25 -6.41
C TYR A 56 -15.41 9.12 -7.39
N GLY A 57 -15.37 7.88 -6.89
CA GLY A 57 -15.11 6.69 -7.69
C GLY A 57 -13.66 6.19 -7.65
N ALA A 58 -12.79 6.72 -6.77
CA ALA A 58 -11.41 6.24 -6.64
C ALA A 58 -11.33 4.74 -6.30
N VAL A 59 -12.30 4.21 -5.55
CA VAL A 59 -12.44 2.78 -5.29
C VAL A 59 -13.16 2.07 -6.43
N ALA A 60 -14.24 2.65 -6.96
CA ALA A 60 -15.03 2.06 -8.04
C ALA A 60 -14.21 1.85 -9.34
N ASP A 61 -13.33 2.78 -9.68
CA ASP A 61 -12.48 2.76 -10.88
C ASP A 61 -11.20 1.94 -10.68
N GLU A 62 -11.06 1.23 -9.56
CA GLU A 62 -9.92 0.35 -9.23
C GLU A 62 -8.57 1.09 -9.11
N HIS A 63 -8.57 2.43 -9.15
CA HIS A 63 -7.36 3.24 -9.05
C HIS A 63 -6.69 3.07 -7.68
N LEU A 64 -7.44 3.33 -6.60
CA LEU A 64 -6.94 3.19 -5.24
C LEU A 64 -6.67 1.72 -4.87
N PRO A 65 -7.58 0.76 -5.09
CA PRO A 65 -7.30 -0.66 -4.86
C PRO A 65 -6.07 -1.18 -5.62
N GLY A 66 -5.87 -0.74 -6.87
CA GLY A 66 -4.69 -1.09 -7.67
C GLY A 66 -3.40 -0.56 -7.05
N LEU A 67 -3.40 0.71 -6.62
CA LEU A 67 -2.27 1.32 -5.94
C LEU A 67 -1.95 0.62 -4.62
N LEU A 68 -2.94 0.40 -3.75
CA LEU A 68 -2.76 -0.23 -2.45
C LEU A 68 -2.16 -1.63 -2.58
N ARG A 69 -2.61 -2.44 -3.56
CA ARG A 69 -2.02 -3.76 -3.84
C ARG A 69 -0.59 -3.67 -4.37
N ALA A 70 -0.27 -2.63 -5.15
CA ALA A 70 1.07 -2.45 -5.68
C ALA A 70 2.08 -2.05 -4.60
N VAL A 71 1.68 -1.21 -3.64
CA VAL A 71 2.60 -0.70 -2.59
C VAL A 71 2.62 -1.57 -1.34
N ALA A 72 1.54 -2.28 -1.03
CA ALA A 72 1.40 -3.13 0.15
C ALA A 72 0.68 -4.46 -0.18
N PRO A 73 1.30 -5.33 -1.01
CA PRO A 73 0.68 -6.58 -1.45
C PRO A 73 0.43 -7.59 -0.32
N GLY A 74 1.18 -7.49 0.79
CA GLY A 74 1.03 -8.33 1.97
C GLY A 74 0.09 -7.76 3.03
N ALA A 75 -0.47 -6.56 2.83
CA ALA A 75 -1.42 -5.95 3.76
C ALA A 75 -2.83 -6.51 3.62
N THR A 76 -3.60 -6.42 4.70
CA THR A 76 -5.06 -6.59 4.70
C THR A 76 -5.72 -5.25 4.94
N TRP A 77 -6.63 -4.84 4.06
CA TRP A 77 -7.28 -3.54 4.13
C TRP A 77 -8.70 -3.54 3.55
N LEU A 78 -9.44 -2.51 3.91
CA LEU A 78 -10.74 -2.13 3.37
C LEU A 78 -10.62 -0.69 2.87
N ALA A 79 -11.09 -0.42 1.65
CA ALA A 79 -11.22 0.92 1.10
C ALA A 79 -12.67 1.14 0.65
N TRP A 80 -13.20 2.35 0.79
CA TRP A 80 -14.54 2.67 0.30
C TRP A 80 -14.68 4.13 -0.12
N ASP A 81 -15.53 4.36 -1.12
CA ASP A 81 -16.04 5.68 -1.49
C ASP A 81 -17.36 5.96 -0.76
N ASP A 82 -17.58 7.21 -0.36
CA ASP A 82 -18.85 7.60 0.26
C ASP A 82 -20.02 7.56 -0.75
N PRO A 83 -21.23 7.17 -0.33
CA PRO A 83 -22.42 7.27 -1.17
C PRO A 83 -22.66 8.71 -1.67
N HIS A 84 -23.17 8.83 -2.90
CA HIS A 84 -23.51 10.11 -3.52
C HIS A 84 -24.98 10.14 -3.95
N GLU A 85 -25.49 11.31 -4.38
CA GLU A 85 -26.90 11.48 -4.73
C GLU A 85 -27.35 10.46 -5.80
N GLY A 86 -28.20 9.51 -5.38
CA GLY A 86 -28.72 8.44 -6.24
C GLY A 86 -27.83 7.19 -6.39
N TYR A 87 -26.68 7.13 -5.71
CA TYR A 87 -25.72 6.03 -5.80
C TYR A 87 -25.23 5.56 -4.43
N LEU A 88 -25.16 4.24 -4.24
CA LEU A 88 -24.47 3.67 -3.08
C LEU A 88 -22.95 3.88 -3.21
N GLY A 89 -22.25 3.79 -2.08
CA GLY A 89 -20.79 3.78 -2.08
C GLY A 89 -20.25 2.50 -2.70
N SER A 90 -18.96 2.50 -3.03
CA SER A 90 -18.24 1.31 -3.49
C SER A 90 -17.20 0.92 -2.46
N ALA A 91 -17.15 -0.35 -2.10
CA ALA A 91 -16.17 -0.93 -1.19
C ALA A 91 -15.26 -1.92 -1.92
N ALA A 92 -13.99 -1.92 -1.54
CA ALA A 92 -12.99 -2.88 -1.93
C ALA A 92 -12.35 -3.48 -0.67
N LEU A 93 -12.31 -4.81 -0.58
CA LEU A 93 -11.65 -5.54 0.50
C LEU A 93 -10.52 -6.38 -0.10
N TYR A 94 -9.36 -6.33 0.52
CA TYR A 94 -8.21 -7.11 0.10
C TYR A 94 -7.58 -7.83 1.28
N ALA A 95 -7.24 -9.09 1.06
CA ALA A 95 -6.34 -9.87 1.90
C ALA A 95 -5.42 -10.70 0.98
N PRO A 96 -4.14 -10.89 1.31
CA PRO A 96 -3.18 -11.52 0.40
C PRO A 96 -3.54 -12.95 -0.01
N ASP A 97 -4.21 -13.69 0.89
CA ASP A 97 -4.64 -15.07 0.69
C ASP A 97 -6.01 -15.19 0.00
N LEU A 98 -6.82 -14.14 0.03
CA LEU A 98 -8.17 -14.13 -0.56
C LEU A 98 -8.25 -13.37 -1.88
N GLY A 99 -7.29 -12.46 -2.14
CA GLY A 99 -7.34 -11.54 -3.27
C GLY A 99 -8.24 -10.34 -3.00
N LEU A 100 -8.75 -9.73 -4.07
CA LEU A 100 -9.63 -8.56 -4.02
C LEU A 100 -11.10 -8.97 -4.13
N TRP A 101 -11.95 -8.35 -3.32
CA TRP A 101 -13.40 -8.39 -3.44
C TRP A 101 -13.95 -6.97 -3.51
N THR A 102 -15.00 -6.75 -4.30
CA THR A 102 -15.65 -5.45 -4.47
C THR A 102 -17.18 -5.56 -4.35
N GLY A 103 -17.83 -4.53 -3.82
CA GLY A 103 -19.29 -4.44 -3.78
C GLY A 103 -19.79 -3.08 -3.31
N GLU A 104 -21.10 -2.95 -3.14
CA GLU A 104 -21.71 -1.69 -2.70
C GLU A 104 -21.62 -1.53 -1.17
N CYS A 105 -21.59 -0.30 -0.67
CA CYS A 105 -21.54 -0.01 0.76
C CYS A 105 -22.26 1.29 1.18
N ASP A 106 -22.40 1.49 2.49
CA ASP A 106 -22.76 2.78 3.08
C ASP A 106 -21.52 3.67 3.35
N SER A 107 -21.76 4.85 3.92
CA SER A 107 -20.70 5.82 4.27
C SER A 107 -19.75 5.36 5.39
N SER A 108 -20.04 4.23 6.04
CA SER A 108 -19.12 3.61 7.00
C SER A 108 -18.28 2.50 6.39
N GLY A 109 -18.45 2.22 5.09
CA GLY A 109 -17.86 1.09 4.40
C GLY A 109 -18.56 -0.24 4.71
N ALA A 110 -19.76 -0.21 5.31
CA ALA A 110 -20.51 -1.43 5.57
C ALA A 110 -21.12 -1.95 4.25
N VAL A 111 -20.73 -3.16 3.89
CA VAL A 111 -21.11 -3.79 2.62
C VAL A 111 -22.61 -4.12 2.56
N TYR A 112 -23.25 -3.70 1.47
CA TYR A 112 -24.58 -4.15 1.06
C TYR A 112 -24.48 -5.29 0.05
N VAL A 113 -25.27 -6.33 0.29
CA VAL A 113 -25.45 -7.42 -0.68
C VAL A 113 -26.88 -7.37 -1.17
N LEU A 114 -27.07 -7.03 -2.44
CA LEU A 114 -28.39 -7.07 -3.07
C LEU A 114 -28.91 -8.50 -3.09
N ALA A 115 -30.20 -8.68 -2.80
CA ALA A 115 -30.82 -10.01 -2.78
C ALA A 115 -30.68 -10.73 -4.12
N ASP A 116 -30.71 -10.00 -5.23
CA ASP A 116 -30.55 -10.53 -6.59
C ASP A 116 -29.10 -10.94 -6.91
N ALA A 117 -28.12 -10.45 -6.14
CA ALA A 117 -26.72 -10.85 -6.25
C ALA A 117 -26.41 -12.13 -5.46
N LEU A 118 -27.34 -12.59 -4.60
CA LEU A 118 -27.17 -13.85 -3.88
C LEU A 118 -27.27 -15.03 -4.86
N PRO A 119 -26.38 -16.03 -4.74
CA PRO A 119 -26.49 -17.24 -5.54
C PRO A 119 -27.86 -17.89 -5.31
N ARG A 120 -28.46 -18.40 -6.40
CA ARG A 120 -29.74 -19.13 -6.30
C ARG A 120 -29.60 -20.34 -5.39
N PRO A 121 -30.67 -20.78 -4.71
CA PRO A 121 -30.62 -21.92 -3.78
C PRO A 121 -29.99 -23.18 -4.38
N GLU A 122 -30.22 -23.45 -5.67
CA GLU A 122 -29.64 -24.62 -6.35
C GLU A 122 -28.11 -24.53 -6.47
N VAL A 123 -27.58 -23.31 -6.64
CA VAL A 123 -26.13 -23.05 -6.66
C VAL A 123 -25.56 -23.20 -5.24
N VAL A 124 -26.24 -22.66 -4.23
CA VAL A 124 -25.80 -22.76 -2.83
C VAL A 124 -25.77 -24.21 -2.34
N LEU A 125 -26.75 -25.02 -2.75
CA LEU A 125 -26.79 -26.45 -2.39
C LEU A 125 -25.67 -27.25 -3.05
N ALA A 126 -25.25 -26.86 -4.27
CA ALA A 126 -24.17 -27.50 -5.00
C ALA A 126 -22.78 -27.00 -4.57
N ASP A 127 -22.68 -25.72 -4.19
CA ASP A 127 -21.47 -25.05 -3.75
C ASP A 127 -21.80 -23.99 -2.69
N PRO A 128 -21.75 -24.35 -1.39
CA PRO A 128 -21.96 -23.39 -0.31
C PRO A 128 -20.94 -22.24 -0.30
N ALA A 129 -19.75 -22.43 -0.89
CA ALA A 129 -18.72 -21.39 -0.94
C ALA A 129 -19.11 -20.21 -1.85
N ALA A 130 -20.02 -20.43 -2.81
CA ALA A 130 -20.53 -19.37 -3.69
C ALA A 130 -21.17 -18.21 -2.92
N VAL A 131 -21.81 -18.48 -1.76
CA VAL A 131 -22.36 -17.43 -0.90
C VAL A 131 -21.23 -16.59 -0.31
N VAL A 132 -20.17 -17.24 0.15
CA VAL A 132 -19.01 -16.58 0.77
C VAL A 132 -18.32 -15.65 -0.23
N THR A 133 -18.11 -16.12 -1.46
CA THR A 133 -17.53 -15.31 -2.53
C THR A 133 -18.46 -14.17 -2.96
N GLY A 134 -19.75 -14.43 -3.15
CA GLY A 134 -20.70 -13.41 -3.60
C GLY A 134 -20.97 -12.30 -2.58
N THR A 135 -20.81 -12.58 -1.29
CA THR A 135 -21.11 -11.64 -0.19
C THR A 135 -19.88 -10.93 0.39
N GLY A 136 -18.67 -11.33 -0.04
CA GLY A 136 -17.42 -10.85 0.56
C GLY A 136 -17.22 -11.32 2.01
N LEU A 137 -17.98 -12.33 2.47
CA LEU A 137 -17.99 -12.74 3.87
C LEU A 137 -16.61 -13.16 4.37
N ALA A 138 -15.84 -13.91 3.57
CA ALA A 138 -14.48 -14.33 3.94
C ALA A 138 -13.55 -13.12 4.20
N TRP A 139 -13.66 -12.06 3.40
CA TRP A 139 -12.86 -10.84 3.58
C TRP A 139 -13.29 -10.08 4.83
N ARG A 140 -14.60 -9.99 5.07
CA ARG A 140 -15.16 -9.32 6.25
C ARG A 140 -14.79 -10.05 7.54
N ASP A 141 -14.81 -11.38 7.52
CA ASP A 141 -14.38 -12.21 8.64
C ASP A 141 -12.89 -12.03 8.90
N ARG A 142 -12.07 -12.03 7.83
CA ARG A 142 -10.63 -11.76 7.91
C ARG A 142 -10.33 -10.38 8.52
N VAL A 143 -11.03 -9.33 8.07
CA VAL A 143 -10.89 -7.97 8.64
C VAL A 143 -11.31 -7.93 10.10
N SER A 144 -12.42 -8.59 10.45
CA SER A 144 -12.93 -8.70 11.83
C SER A 144 -11.96 -9.43 12.75
N GLU A 145 -11.33 -10.50 12.27
CA GLU A 145 -10.31 -11.25 12.99
C GLU A 145 -9.10 -10.37 13.30
N CYS A 146 -8.56 -9.66 12.30
CA CYS A 146 -7.43 -8.75 12.48
C CYS A 146 -7.76 -7.63 13.47
N ARG A 147 -8.94 -7.00 13.36
CA ARG A 147 -9.40 -5.98 14.32
C ARG A 147 -9.51 -6.55 15.74
N SER A 148 -10.00 -7.78 15.88
CA SER A 148 -10.12 -8.44 17.18
C SER A 148 -8.74 -8.73 17.80
N ARG A 149 -7.75 -9.10 16.98
CA ARG A 149 -6.35 -9.24 17.42
C ARG A 149 -5.75 -7.92 17.89
N ILE A 150 -5.96 -6.83 17.16
CA ILE A 150 -5.50 -5.48 17.55
C ILE A 150 -6.18 -5.03 18.86
N ALA A 151 -7.47 -5.28 19.01
CA ALA A 151 -8.19 -4.95 20.23
C ALA A 151 -7.71 -5.75 21.45
N ALA A 152 -7.34 -7.02 21.25
CA ALA A 152 -6.78 -7.88 22.29
C ALA A 152 -5.35 -7.51 22.67
N ASP A 153 -4.54 -7.04 21.70
CA ASP A 153 -3.18 -6.55 21.90
C ASP A 153 -2.95 -5.23 21.16
N PRO A 154 -3.20 -4.08 21.82
CA PRO A 154 -3.02 -2.76 21.22
C PRO A 154 -1.58 -2.45 20.79
N SER A 155 -0.58 -3.22 21.24
CA SER A 155 0.81 -3.05 20.78
C SER A 155 0.97 -3.42 19.29
N LEU A 156 0.07 -4.23 18.75
CA LEU A 156 -0.03 -4.54 17.33
C LEU A 156 -0.66 -3.42 16.51
N GLY A 157 -1.32 -2.45 17.15
CA GLY A 157 -2.10 -1.39 16.50
C GLY A 157 -1.27 -0.29 15.83
N PHE A 158 0.06 -0.40 15.79
CA PHE A 158 0.93 0.63 15.22
C PHE A 158 2.13 0.02 14.51
N VAL A 159 2.33 0.40 13.24
CA VAL A 159 3.47 0.01 12.43
C VAL A 159 4.31 1.25 12.11
N PRO A 160 5.56 1.35 12.60
CA PRO A 160 6.40 2.50 12.34
C PRO A 160 6.84 2.57 10.88
N THR A 161 6.97 3.78 10.37
CA THR A 161 7.46 4.03 9.01
C THR A 161 8.85 4.67 9.05
N GLY A 162 9.65 4.38 8.02
CA GLY A 162 10.88 5.09 7.75
C GLY A 162 10.62 6.34 6.92
N ARG A 163 11.66 7.17 6.73
CA ARG A 163 11.61 8.27 5.79
C ARG A 163 12.17 7.82 4.43
N PRO A 164 11.44 8.00 3.32
CA PRO A 164 12.02 7.80 1.99
C PRO A 164 13.08 8.87 1.70
N VAL A 165 14.13 8.48 0.99
CA VAL A 165 15.23 9.36 0.57
C VAL A 165 15.50 9.19 -0.92
N TRP A 166 16.11 10.19 -1.55
CA TRP A 166 16.46 10.12 -2.96
C TRP A 166 17.78 9.38 -3.16
N ALA A 167 17.79 8.52 -4.17
CA ALA A 167 18.95 7.84 -4.67
C ALA A 167 19.21 8.21 -6.12
N GLU A 168 20.46 8.55 -6.43
CA GLU A 168 20.93 8.89 -7.76
C GLU A 168 21.76 7.74 -8.34
N TRP A 169 21.35 7.20 -9.48
CA TRP A 169 22.09 6.12 -10.13
C TRP A 169 22.87 6.60 -11.36
N ASN A 170 24.20 6.58 -11.25
CA ASN A 170 25.14 6.73 -12.35
C ASN A 170 25.34 5.37 -13.05
N ARG A 171 24.57 5.14 -14.12
CA ARG A 171 24.54 3.84 -14.82
C ARG A 171 25.88 3.42 -15.42
N PRO A 172 26.62 4.29 -16.16
CA PRO A 172 27.91 3.90 -16.74
C PRO A 172 28.91 3.36 -15.72
N THR A 173 28.91 3.89 -14.51
CA THR A 173 29.85 3.50 -13.45
C THR A 173 29.27 2.44 -12.51
N GLY A 174 27.95 2.25 -12.52
CA GLY A 174 27.26 1.37 -11.58
C GLY A 174 27.14 1.95 -10.17
N LEU A 175 27.39 3.24 -9.97
CA LEU A 175 27.35 3.87 -8.65
C LEU A 175 25.96 4.42 -8.35
N ILE A 176 25.39 4.03 -7.21
CA ILE A 176 24.17 4.60 -6.67
C ILE A 176 24.52 5.45 -5.44
N TYR A 177 24.26 6.73 -5.50
CA TYR A 177 24.45 7.68 -4.41
C TYR A 177 23.14 7.82 -3.65
N ILE A 178 23.17 7.69 -2.33
CA ILE A 178 21.98 7.79 -1.48
C ILE A 178 22.24 8.90 -0.47
N ASP A 179 21.49 9.99 -0.57
CA ASP A 179 21.64 11.13 0.35
C ASP A 179 20.70 10.97 1.55
N ASP A 180 21.19 10.23 2.55
CA ASP A 180 20.49 10.09 3.83
C ASP A 180 20.81 11.29 4.74
N PRO A 181 19.82 12.07 5.19
CA PRO A 181 20.06 13.21 6.08
C PRO A 181 20.56 12.81 7.48
N VAL A 182 20.39 11.54 7.88
CA VAL A 182 20.81 11.01 9.18
C VAL A 182 22.20 10.40 9.10
N GLU A 183 22.49 9.63 8.06
CA GLU A 183 23.74 8.86 7.93
C GLU A 183 24.74 9.47 6.93
N GLY A 184 24.36 10.53 6.24
CA GLY A 184 25.14 11.14 5.17
C GLY A 184 25.06 10.35 3.85
N THR A 185 25.82 10.82 2.86
CA THR A 185 25.85 10.21 1.53
C THR A 185 26.46 8.80 1.56
N GLN A 186 25.69 7.81 1.14
CA GLN A 186 26.12 6.42 0.99
C GLN A 186 26.32 6.10 -0.50
N VAL A 187 27.24 5.17 -0.79
CA VAL A 187 27.51 4.71 -2.15
C VAL A 187 27.29 3.21 -2.22
N VAL A 188 26.38 2.78 -3.11
CA VAL A 188 26.08 1.38 -3.40
C VAL A 188 26.57 1.04 -4.81
N HIS A 189 27.18 -0.13 -4.95
CA HIS A 189 27.71 -0.61 -6.23
C HIS A 189 26.72 -1.59 -6.87
N ALA A 190 26.13 -1.18 -7.99
CA ALA A 190 25.35 -2.02 -8.88
C ALA A 190 26.16 -2.35 -10.15
N PRO A 191 25.76 -3.37 -10.93
CA PRO A 191 26.37 -3.61 -12.24
C PRO A 191 26.25 -2.39 -13.15
N PRO A 192 27.30 -2.04 -13.92
CA PRO A 192 27.23 -0.99 -14.92
C PRO A 192 26.14 -1.24 -15.95
N GLY A 193 25.49 -0.17 -16.39
CA GLY A 193 24.43 -0.17 -17.38
C GLY A 193 24.71 0.77 -18.55
N PRO A 194 23.84 0.78 -19.58
CA PRO A 194 23.99 1.66 -20.72
C PRO A 194 23.91 3.13 -20.29
N ALA A 195 24.71 3.99 -20.94
CA ALA A 195 24.73 5.41 -20.66
C ALA A 195 23.43 6.13 -21.05
N LEU A 196 22.69 5.64 -22.05
CA LEU A 196 21.48 6.25 -22.59
C LEU A 196 20.37 5.20 -22.78
N GLY A 197 19.13 5.65 -22.93
CA GLY A 197 17.97 4.80 -23.21
C GLY A 197 17.29 4.21 -21.98
N ALA A 198 16.20 3.45 -22.21
CA ALA A 198 15.44 2.79 -21.16
C ALA A 198 16.29 1.73 -20.42
N ILE A 199 16.03 1.55 -19.12
CA ILE A 199 16.66 0.50 -18.34
C ILE A 199 15.91 -0.80 -18.63
N GLY A 200 16.63 -1.82 -19.11
CA GLY A 200 16.08 -3.16 -19.23
C GLY A 200 15.80 -3.75 -17.85
N GLU A 201 14.71 -4.51 -17.73
CA GLU A 201 14.27 -5.16 -16.48
C GLU A 201 15.40 -5.91 -15.74
N PRO A 202 16.32 -6.65 -16.40
CA PRO A 202 17.41 -7.33 -15.70
C PRO A 202 18.35 -6.37 -14.95
N ILE A 203 18.66 -5.21 -15.53
CA ILE A 203 19.58 -4.24 -14.93
C ILE A 203 18.91 -3.54 -13.75
N ALA A 204 17.62 -3.18 -13.90
CA ALA A 204 16.83 -2.64 -12.79
C ALA A 204 16.79 -3.63 -11.61
N ARG A 205 16.59 -4.93 -11.88
CA ARG A 205 16.59 -5.99 -10.87
C ARG A 205 17.94 -6.13 -10.17
N SER A 206 19.04 -6.06 -10.92
CA SER A 206 20.38 -6.10 -10.32
C SER A 206 20.68 -4.88 -9.45
N ALA A 207 20.26 -3.68 -9.87
CA ALA A 207 20.39 -2.47 -9.05
C ALA A 207 19.54 -2.56 -7.77
N ALA A 208 18.30 -3.05 -7.88
CA ALA A 208 17.43 -3.32 -6.73
C ALA A 208 18.07 -4.34 -5.76
N ALA A 209 18.69 -5.41 -6.29
CA ALA A 209 19.39 -6.39 -5.48
C ALA A 209 20.60 -5.81 -4.76
N ALA A 210 21.38 -4.94 -5.41
CA ALA A 210 22.51 -4.25 -4.80
C ALA A 210 22.07 -3.33 -3.66
N LEU A 211 20.98 -2.57 -3.87
CA LEU A 211 20.33 -1.78 -2.82
C LEU A 211 19.88 -2.67 -1.65
N GLY A 212 19.22 -3.80 -1.95
CA GLY A 212 18.77 -4.76 -0.94
C GLY A 212 19.92 -5.32 -0.08
N GLN A 213 21.05 -5.64 -0.70
CA GLN A 213 22.26 -6.07 0.02
C GLN A 213 22.84 -4.97 0.93
N ALA A 214 22.66 -3.71 0.55
CA ALA A 214 23.04 -2.54 1.36
C ALA A 214 21.97 -2.13 2.39
N GLY A 215 20.88 -2.90 2.55
CA GLY A 215 19.80 -2.62 3.50
C GLY A 215 18.75 -1.62 3.00
N TRP A 216 18.75 -1.29 1.71
CA TRP A 216 17.82 -0.35 1.07
C TRP A 216 16.81 -1.08 0.19
N GLN A 217 15.60 -0.53 0.10
CA GLN A 217 14.57 -0.99 -0.83
C GLN A 217 14.12 0.19 -1.70
N LEU A 218 13.81 -0.08 -2.97
CA LEU A 218 13.21 0.90 -3.89
C LEU A 218 11.72 1.05 -3.56
N MET A 219 11.16 2.27 -3.64
CA MET A 219 9.70 2.39 -3.55
C MET A 219 9.06 1.71 -4.77
N PRO A 220 7.92 1.02 -4.60
CA PRO A 220 7.16 0.44 -5.72
C PRO A 220 6.74 1.46 -6.78
N THR A 221 6.54 2.72 -6.39
CA THR A 221 6.20 3.86 -7.27
C THR A 221 7.40 4.76 -7.63
N ALA A 222 8.62 4.43 -7.17
CA ALA A 222 9.80 5.33 -7.16
C ALA A 222 10.36 5.76 -8.52
N LEU A 223 9.98 5.15 -9.64
CA LEU A 223 10.56 5.50 -10.94
C LEU A 223 9.89 6.77 -11.48
N SER A 224 10.21 7.92 -10.88
CA SER A 224 9.76 9.21 -11.39
C SER A 224 10.70 9.71 -12.49
N GLY A 225 10.16 9.90 -13.69
CA GLY A 225 10.68 10.84 -14.67
C GLY A 225 11.60 10.29 -15.76
N ALA A 226 11.67 11.04 -16.85
CA ALA A 226 12.68 10.85 -17.88
C ALA A 226 14.07 11.07 -17.28
N PRO A 227 15.10 10.34 -17.74
CA PRO A 227 16.46 10.53 -17.27
C PRO A 227 16.90 12.00 -17.31
N TRP A 228 17.40 12.54 -16.20
CA TRP A 228 17.98 13.89 -16.18
C TRP A 228 19.50 13.81 -16.38
N SER A 229 20.06 14.78 -17.11
CA SER A 229 21.48 14.82 -17.44
C SER A 229 22.18 16.08 -16.96
N PRO A 230 22.84 16.02 -15.78
CA PRO A 230 23.94 16.92 -15.48
C PRO A 230 25.18 16.47 -16.29
N ALA A 231 25.77 17.39 -17.05
CA ALA A 231 27.07 17.21 -17.71
C ALA A 231 27.21 16.00 -18.67
N GLY A 232 26.12 15.53 -19.29
CA GLY A 232 26.16 14.47 -20.33
C GLY A 232 26.09 13.03 -19.80
N HIS A 233 25.92 12.85 -18.50
CA HIS A 233 25.61 11.55 -17.89
C HIS A 233 24.11 11.44 -17.66
N VAL A 234 23.49 10.29 -17.94
CA VAL A 234 22.10 10.05 -17.53
C VAL A 234 22.09 9.52 -16.11
N THR A 235 21.46 10.28 -15.23
CA THR A 235 21.19 9.88 -13.85
C THR A 235 19.70 9.54 -13.72
N HIS A 236 19.41 8.40 -13.10
CA HIS A 236 18.05 8.07 -12.69
C HIS A 236 17.90 8.40 -11.21
N LEU A 237 16.83 9.13 -10.89
CA LEU A 237 16.40 9.39 -9.53
C LEU A 237 15.36 8.34 -9.15
N ALA A 238 15.57 7.71 -8.01
CA ALA A 238 14.59 6.83 -7.41
C ALA A 238 14.45 7.17 -5.92
N GLN A 239 13.25 6.99 -5.38
CA GLN A 239 13.09 6.99 -3.94
C GLN A 239 13.43 5.61 -3.37
N VAL A 240 14.23 5.59 -2.32
CA VAL A 240 14.59 4.40 -1.55
C VAL A 240 14.25 4.60 -0.08
N TYR A 241 14.13 3.50 0.65
CA TYR A 241 13.87 3.53 2.08
C TYR A 241 14.57 2.35 2.76
N ARG A 242 14.70 2.46 4.08
CA ARG A 242 15.06 1.33 4.92
C ARG A 242 13.80 0.70 5.48
N PRO A 243 13.59 -0.61 5.28
CA PRO A 243 12.52 -1.32 5.95
C PRO A 243 12.68 -1.18 7.46
N ALA A 244 11.56 -0.99 8.17
CA ALA A 244 11.59 -1.09 9.62
C ALA A 244 12.11 -2.49 10.00
N PRO A 245 12.98 -2.61 11.03
CA PRO A 245 13.51 -3.90 11.45
C PRO A 245 12.36 -4.84 11.77
N GLN A 246 12.33 -5.99 11.11
CA GLN A 246 11.33 -7.02 11.39
C GLN A 246 11.53 -7.49 12.83
N ALA A 247 10.48 -7.39 13.65
CA ALA A 247 10.52 -7.97 14.98
C ALA A 247 10.90 -9.45 14.85
N ALA A 248 11.97 -9.88 15.52
CA ALA A 248 12.38 -11.26 15.50
C ALA A 248 11.19 -12.13 15.94
N PRO A 249 10.91 -13.27 15.27
CA PRO A 249 9.87 -14.16 15.73
C PRO A 249 10.18 -14.55 17.18
N ALA A 250 9.18 -14.40 18.06
CA ALA A 250 9.32 -14.80 19.44
C ALA A 250 9.76 -16.26 19.47
N ALA A 251 10.91 -16.53 20.09
CA ALA A 251 11.39 -17.89 20.26
C ALA A 251 10.33 -18.67 21.06
N THR A 252 9.72 -19.66 20.41
CA THR A 252 8.82 -20.64 21.01
C THR A 252 9.53 -21.54 21.99
#